data_AF-A0A7Y3AH05-F1
#
_entry.id   AF-A0A7Y3AH05-F1
#
_cell.length_a   1.000
_cell.length_b   1.000
_cell.length_c   1.000
_cell.angle_alpha   90.00
_cell.angle_beta   90.00
_cell.angle_gamma   90.00
#
_symmetry.space_group_name_H-M   'P 1'
#
loop_
_entity.id
_entity.type
_entity.pdbx_description
1 polymer ?
#
loop_
_entity_poly.entity_id
_entity_poly.type
_entity_poly.pdbx_seq_one_letter_code
_entity_poly.pdbx_strand_id
1 'polypeptide(L)'
;ILLAVYLYSTYKWARNSDGRCLDEKGDKLADQLGLGASWLMVVGGLLLVILGARVLVPSASELAVRVGVPDDVIAATMVAFGTSLPELMTAISAIRKGHPEITVGNIVGADVLNCLFVIGAAAAATPLEIPKNFYFFHFPTMLIILFSFRTFISMNRAGIFYRWQGGWLLSIYVIYVFLQYALNIGAAH
;
A
#
# COMPACT_ATOMS: atom_id res chain seq x y z
N ILE A 1 8.43 -12.17 -16.68
CA ILE A 1 8.54 -11.26 -17.85
C ILE A 1 7.90 -9.90 -17.55
N LEU A 2 6.61 -9.83 -17.19
CA LEU A 2 5.93 -8.55 -16.88
C LEU A 2 6.62 -7.71 -15.79
N LEU A 3 7.07 -8.34 -14.71
CA LEU A 3 7.83 -7.67 -13.64
C LEU A 3 9.16 -7.07 -14.13
N ALA A 4 9.91 -7.81 -14.94
CA ALA A 4 11.17 -7.33 -15.52
C ALA A 4 10.96 -6.15 -16.47
N VAL A 5 9.88 -6.17 -17.27
CA VAL A 5 9.49 -5.06 -18.15
C VAL A 5 9.09 -3.83 -17.34
N TYR A 6 8.31 -4.00 -16.26
CA TYR A 6 7.91 -2.90 -15.36
C TYR A 6 9.11 -2.28 -14.63
N LEU A 7 10.03 -3.10 -14.11
CA LEU A 7 11.26 -2.60 -13.48
C LEU A 7 12.14 -1.84 -14.47
N TYR A 8 12.25 -2.35 -15.71
CA TYR A 8 13.02 -1.67 -16.76
C TYR A 8 12.38 -0.36 -17.21
N SER A 9 11.06 -0.32 -17.41
CA SER A 9 10.35 0.90 -17.80
C SER A 9 10.40 1.95 -16.69
N THR A 10 10.21 1.54 -15.43
CA THR A 10 10.31 2.42 -14.26
C THR A 10 11.73 2.96 -14.10
N TYR A 11 12.75 2.10 -14.22
CA TYR A 11 14.15 2.53 -14.15
C TYR A 11 14.49 3.56 -15.23
N LYS A 12 14.05 3.31 -16.47
CA LYS A 12 14.27 4.23 -17.60
C LYS A 12 13.51 5.56 -17.42
N TRP A 13 12.30 5.51 -16.86
CA TRP A 13 11.49 6.69 -16.60
C TRP A 13 11.99 7.52 -15.41
N ALA A 14 12.43 6.85 -14.34
CA ALA A 14 13.06 7.48 -13.18
C ALA A 14 14.37 8.17 -13.55
N ARG A 15 15.19 7.55 -14.41
CA ARG A 15 16.43 8.16 -14.91
C ARG A 15 16.18 9.38 -15.81
N ASN A 16 15.01 9.47 -16.46
CA ASN A 16 14.61 10.60 -17.29
C ASN A 16 13.80 11.67 -16.53
N SER A 17 13.36 11.39 -15.30
CA SER A 17 12.61 12.33 -14.47
C SER A 17 13.57 13.08 -13.56
N ASP A 18 14.07 14.19 -14.09
CA ASP A 18 14.96 15.15 -13.45
C ASP A 18 14.44 15.54 -12.05
N GLY A 19 15.23 15.25 -11.01
CA GLY A 19 14.84 15.21 -9.59
C GLY A 19 14.64 16.57 -8.91
N ARG A 20 13.79 17.46 -9.46
CA ARG A 20 13.69 18.86 -9.00
C ARG A 20 12.79 19.14 -7.78
N CYS A 21 12.18 18.14 -7.14
CA CYS A 21 11.20 18.39 -6.06
C CYS A 21 11.68 18.03 -4.65
N LEU A 22 12.82 17.36 -4.48
CA LEU A 22 13.25 16.81 -3.18
C LEU A 22 14.39 17.58 -2.49
N ASP A 23 15.00 18.55 -3.19
CA ASP A 23 16.28 19.11 -2.78
C ASP A 23 16.22 20.08 -1.60
N GLU A 24 15.23 20.99 -1.49
CA GLU A 24 15.45 22.16 -0.61
C GLU A 24 15.52 21.88 0.91
N LYS A 25 15.01 20.74 1.40
CA LYS A 25 15.02 20.41 2.85
C LYS A 25 15.84 19.17 3.21
N GLY A 26 15.92 18.17 2.33
CA GLY A 26 16.72 16.96 2.56
C GLY A 26 18.21 17.21 2.38
N ASP A 27 18.56 18.10 1.45
CA ASP A 27 19.93 18.37 1.03
C ASP A 27 20.77 18.95 2.18
N LYS A 28 20.23 19.88 2.99
CA LYS A 28 20.96 20.44 4.16
C LYS A 28 21.31 19.41 5.25
N LEU A 29 20.56 18.31 5.36
CA LEU A 29 20.84 17.23 6.31
C LEU A 29 21.73 16.15 5.68
N ALA A 30 21.55 15.88 4.39
CA ALA A 30 22.35 14.92 3.62
C ALA A 30 23.78 15.43 3.38
N ASP A 31 23.98 16.72 3.14
CA ASP A 31 25.29 17.34 2.93
C ASP A 31 26.16 17.30 4.21
N GLN A 32 25.54 17.15 5.39
CA GLN A 32 26.25 17.01 6.67
C GLN A 32 26.46 15.53 7.09
N LEU A 33 25.77 14.58 6.47
CA LEU A 33 25.80 13.16 6.83
C LEU A 33 26.46 12.36 5.71
N GLY A 34 27.64 11.78 5.98
CA GLY A 34 28.33 10.92 5.01
C GLY A 34 27.45 9.75 4.55
N LEU A 35 27.70 9.22 3.33
CA LEU A 35 26.91 8.13 2.72
C LEU A 35 26.60 6.97 3.67
N GLY A 36 27.52 6.62 4.57
CA GLY A 36 27.31 5.58 5.58
C GLY A 36 26.20 5.89 6.58
N ALA A 37 26.07 7.14 7.03
CA ALA A 37 25.02 7.56 7.94
C ALA A 37 23.65 7.54 7.25
N SER A 38 23.57 7.94 5.98
CA SER A 38 22.33 7.88 5.19
C SER A 38 21.83 6.44 5.02
N TRP A 39 22.72 5.50 4.68
CA TRP A 39 22.36 4.08 4.61
C TRP A 39 21.91 3.53 5.98
N LEU A 40 22.59 3.92 7.05
CA LEU A 40 22.23 3.50 8.41
C LEU A 40 20.86 4.04 8.82
N MET A 41 20.53 5.29 8.47
CA MET A 41 19.20 5.87 8.71
C MET A 41 18.11 5.17 7.91
N VAL A 42 18.36 4.82 6.64
CA VAL A 42 17.39 4.10 5.81
C VAL A 42 17.14 2.70 6.36
N VAL A 43 18.20 1.93 6.62
CA VAL A 43 18.08 0.56 7.14
C VAL A 43 17.49 0.56 8.56
N GLY A 44 17.95 1.48 9.42
CA GLY A 44 17.43 1.63 10.77
C GLY A 44 15.95 2.01 10.79
N GLY A 45 15.54 2.98 9.95
CA GLY A 45 14.14 3.37 9.80
C GLY A 45 13.26 2.22 9.29
N LEU A 46 13.74 1.48 8.28
CA LEU A 46 13.03 0.31 7.75
C LEU A 46 12.84 -0.77 8.81
N LEU A 47 13.91 -1.13 9.54
CA LEU A 47 13.85 -2.12 10.61
C LEU A 47 12.89 -1.70 11.72
N LEU A 48 12.91 -0.42 12.12
CA LEU A 48 12.08 0.09 13.20
C LEU A 48 10.59 0.08 12.84
N VAL A 49 10.26 0.37 11.57
CA VAL A 49 8.88 0.24 11.07
C VAL A 49 8.43 -1.22 11.04
N ILE A 50 9.28 -2.14 10.56
CA ILE A 50 8.95 -3.57 10.51
C ILE A 50 8.78 -4.15 11.91
N LEU A 51 9.68 -3.82 12.84
CA LEU A 51 9.60 -4.23 14.25
C LEU A 51 8.35 -3.66 14.91
N GLY A 52 8.02 -2.39 14.66
CA GLY A 52 6.80 -1.76 15.15
C GLY A 52 5.55 -2.51 14.72
N ALA A 53 5.44 -2.86 13.44
CA ALA A 53 4.32 -3.66 12.93
C ALA A 53 4.30 -5.08 13.54
N ARG A 54 5.46 -5.74 13.64
CA ARG A 54 5.61 -7.08 14.23
C ARG A 54 5.20 -7.16 15.69
N VAL A 55 5.35 -6.07 16.46
CA VAL A 55 4.93 -6.02 17.88
C VAL A 55 3.47 -5.61 18.00
N LEU A 56 3.02 -4.64 17.20
CA LEU A 56 1.66 -4.09 17.31
C LEU A 56 0.58 -5.09 16.86
N VAL A 57 0.85 -5.87 15.81
CA VAL A 57 -0.12 -6.81 15.24
C VAL A 57 -0.51 -7.93 16.23
N PRO A 58 0.44 -8.64 16.88
CA PRO A 58 0.10 -9.65 17.89
C PRO A 58 -0.62 -9.06 19.11
N SER A 59 -0.16 -7.90 19.62
CA SER A 59 -0.79 -7.28 20.79
C SER A 59 -2.23 -6.84 20.52
N ALA A 60 -2.51 -6.31 19.33
CA ALA A 60 -3.87 -5.98 18.92
C ALA A 60 -4.73 -7.23 18.67
N SER A 61 -4.14 -8.31 18.17
CA SER A 61 -4.78 -9.62 18.02
C SER A 61 -5.24 -10.16 19.38
N GLU A 62 -4.38 -10.16 20.41
CA GLU A 62 -4.74 -10.60 21.76
C GLU A 62 -5.89 -9.80 22.38
N LEU A 63 -5.96 -8.49 22.10
CA LEU A 63 -7.07 -7.65 22.54
C LEU A 63 -8.38 -8.03 21.82
N ALA A 64 -8.33 -8.32 20.52
CA ALA A 64 -9.50 -8.73 19.75
C ALA A 64 -10.07 -10.07 20.23
N VAL A 65 -9.22 -11.02 20.60
CA VAL A 65 -9.64 -12.31 21.21
C VAL A 65 -10.42 -12.05 22.51
N ARG A 66 -9.94 -11.13 23.37
CA ARG A 66 -10.63 -10.79 24.63
C ARG A 66 -11.98 -10.12 24.41
N VAL A 67 -12.18 -9.48 23.27
CA VAL A 67 -13.46 -8.84 22.88
C VAL A 67 -14.43 -9.85 22.23
N GLY A 68 -14.00 -11.11 22.03
CA GLY A 68 -14.84 -12.18 21.49
C GLY A 68 -14.90 -12.23 19.97
N VAL A 69 -13.91 -11.65 19.28
CA VAL A 69 -13.78 -11.77 17.82
C VAL A 69 -13.24 -13.17 17.48
N PRO A 70 -13.81 -13.89 16.49
CA PRO A 70 -13.31 -15.21 16.10
C PRO A 70 -11.87 -15.18 15.58
N ASP A 71 -11.06 -16.17 15.95
CA ASP A 71 -9.64 -16.28 15.59
C ASP A 71 -9.40 -16.24 14.08
N ASP A 72 -10.30 -16.80 13.27
CA ASP A 72 -10.19 -16.81 11.81
C ASP A 72 -10.31 -15.40 11.21
N VAL A 73 -11.23 -14.58 11.76
CA VAL A 73 -11.44 -13.19 11.33
C VAL A 73 -10.24 -12.35 11.74
N ILE A 74 -9.69 -12.60 12.93
CA ILE A 74 -8.49 -11.96 13.43
C ILE A 74 -7.30 -12.34 12.55
N ALA A 75 -7.10 -13.61 12.24
CA ALA A 75 -6.01 -14.07 11.39
C ALA A 75 -6.09 -13.44 9.98
N ALA A 76 -7.25 -13.44 9.35
CA ALA A 76 -7.43 -12.85 8.03
C ALA A 76 -7.21 -11.32 8.04
N THR A 77 -7.75 -10.62 9.04
CA THR A 77 -7.73 -9.15 9.08
C THR A 77 -6.42 -8.61 9.63
N MET A 78 -5.92 -9.15 10.75
CA MET A 78 -4.70 -8.69 11.40
C MET A 78 -3.46 -9.00 10.59
N VAL A 79 -3.43 -10.12 9.84
CA VAL A 79 -2.33 -10.40 8.92
C VAL A 79 -2.34 -9.39 7.76
N ALA A 80 -3.49 -9.19 7.11
CA ALA A 80 -3.61 -8.22 6.02
C ALA A 80 -3.34 -6.77 6.47
N PHE A 81 -3.78 -6.42 7.68
CA PHE A 81 -3.52 -5.12 8.28
C PHE A 81 -2.04 -4.99 8.63
N GLY A 82 -1.44 -6.01 9.22
CA GLY A 82 -0.04 -6.03 9.62
C GLY A 82 0.94 -5.89 8.46
N THR A 83 0.59 -6.41 7.28
CA THR A 83 1.40 -6.25 6.07
C THR A 83 1.23 -4.90 5.39
N SER A 84 0.18 -4.13 5.71
CA SER A 84 -0.12 -2.82 5.09
C SER A 84 0.17 -1.64 6.02
N LEU A 85 0.37 -1.91 7.31
CA LEU A 85 0.61 -0.92 8.34
C LEU A 85 1.94 -0.17 8.15
N PRO A 86 3.07 -0.84 7.81
CA PRO A 86 4.31 -0.15 7.44
C PRO A 86 4.11 0.89 6.35
N GLU A 87 3.42 0.53 5.28
CA GLU A 87 3.15 1.36 4.10
C GLU A 87 2.25 2.53 4.44
N LEU A 88 1.23 2.30 5.27
CA LEU A 88 0.37 3.36 5.77
C LEU A 88 1.16 4.38 6.60
N MET A 89 2.06 3.91 7.47
CA MET A 89 2.87 4.79 8.32
C MET A 89 3.89 5.60 7.51
N THR A 90 4.55 4.98 6.53
CA THR A 90 5.47 5.69 5.63
C THR A 90 4.73 6.70 4.76
N ALA A 91 3.54 6.34 4.24
CA ALA A 91 2.66 7.23 3.48
C ALA A 91 2.24 8.47 4.29
N ILE A 92 1.77 8.26 5.53
CA ILE A 92 1.37 9.36 6.43
C ILE A 92 2.57 10.24 6.76
N SER A 93 3.74 9.65 7.04
CA SER A 93 4.96 10.40 7.35
C SER A 93 5.41 11.29 6.19
N ALA A 94 5.39 10.76 4.96
CA ALA A 94 5.74 11.52 3.76
C ALA A 94 4.74 12.65 3.45
N ILE A 95 3.44 12.42 3.62
CA ILE A 95 2.41 13.47 3.49
C ILE A 95 2.62 14.57 4.53
N ARG A 96 2.89 14.21 5.79
CA ARG A 96 3.15 15.20 6.87
C ARG A 96 4.40 16.03 6.63
N LYS A 97 5.38 15.49 5.90
CA LYS A 97 6.61 16.20 5.51
C LYS A 97 6.43 17.07 4.26
N GLY A 98 5.27 17.02 3.61
CA GLY A 98 4.96 17.83 2.44
C GLY A 98 5.42 17.22 1.11
N HIS A 99 5.66 15.91 1.07
CA HIS A 99 6.09 15.17 -0.12
C HIS A 99 5.04 14.12 -0.57
N PRO A 100 3.82 14.53 -0.93
CA PRO A 100 2.75 13.60 -1.33
C PRO A 100 3.08 12.80 -2.59
N GLU A 101 3.90 13.32 -3.49
CA GLU A 101 4.36 12.66 -4.71
C GLU A 101 5.14 11.37 -4.43
N ILE A 102 5.96 11.35 -3.37
CA ILE A 102 6.70 10.16 -2.95
C ILE A 102 5.74 9.10 -2.42
N THR A 103 4.72 9.51 -1.66
CA THR A 103 3.70 8.62 -1.11
C THR A 103 2.96 7.87 -2.21
N VAL A 104 2.58 8.55 -3.29
CA VAL A 104 1.88 7.91 -4.42
C VAL A 104 2.77 6.89 -5.12
N GLY A 105 4.05 7.22 -5.34
CA GLY A 105 5.02 6.29 -5.89
C GLY A 105 5.20 5.04 -5.02
N ASN A 106 5.24 5.22 -3.69
CA ASN A 106 5.33 4.12 -2.73
C ASN A 106 4.11 3.19 -2.78
N ILE A 107 2.89 3.75 -2.76
CA ILE A 107 1.64 2.96 -2.80
C ILE A 107 1.54 2.18 -4.11
N VAL A 108 1.69 2.87 -5.24
CA VAL A 108 1.58 2.23 -6.57
C VAL A 108 2.68 1.18 -6.76
N GLY A 109 3.90 1.47 -6.30
CA GLY A 109 5.01 0.52 -6.36
C GLY A 109 4.77 -0.75 -5.55
N ALA A 110 4.28 -0.61 -4.31
CA ALA A 110 3.94 -1.73 -3.44
C ALA A 110 2.82 -2.61 -4.02
N ASP A 111 1.75 -1.98 -4.54
CA ASP A 111 0.64 -2.71 -5.17
C ASP A 111 1.09 -3.48 -6.43
N VAL A 112 1.91 -2.85 -7.28
CA VAL A 112 2.43 -3.51 -8.48
C VAL A 112 3.35 -4.67 -8.12
N LEU A 113 4.20 -4.53 -7.10
CA LEU A 113 5.03 -5.64 -6.60
C LEU A 113 4.17 -6.76 -6.02
N ASN A 114 3.14 -6.45 -5.23
CA ASN A 114 2.24 -7.47 -4.70
C ASN A 114 1.53 -8.24 -5.83
N CYS A 115 1.01 -7.54 -6.84
CA CYS A 115 0.33 -8.18 -7.97
C CYS A 115 1.27 -8.99 -8.87
N LEU A 116 2.44 -8.46 -9.21
CA LEU A 116 3.34 -9.11 -10.18
C LEU A 116 4.30 -10.10 -9.53
N PHE A 117 4.82 -9.79 -8.35
CA PHE A 117 5.80 -10.62 -7.66
C PHE A 117 5.12 -11.59 -6.70
N VAL A 118 4.34 -11.11 -5.73
CA VAL A 118 3.78 -11.99 -4.68
C VAL A 118 2.76 -12.96 -5.27
N ILE A 119 1.75 -12.45 -5.99
CA ILE A 119 0.74 -13.31 -6.64
C ILE A 119 1.40 -14.16 -7.74
N GLY A 120 2.32 -13.58 -8.52
CA GLY A 120 3.03 -14.31 -9.57
C GLY A 120 3.88 -15.47 -9.03
N ALA A 121 4.57 -15.27 -7.91
CA ALA A 121 5.34 -16.31 -7.24
C ALA A 121 4.42 -17.36 -6.57
N ALA A 122 3.32 -16.94 -5.94
CA ALA A 122 2.33 -17.84 -5.36
C ALA A 122 1.69 -18.75 -6.42
N ALA A 123 1.33 -18.19 -7.57
CA ALA A 123 0.79 -18.93 -8.71
C ALA A 123 1.78 -19.93 -9.31
N ALA A 124 3.08 -19.62 -9.25
CA ALA A 124 4.14 -20.51 -9.72
C ALA A 124 4.42 -21.65 -8.73
N ALA A 125 4.26 -21.40 -7.42
CA ALA A 125 4.47 -22.40 -6.38
C ALA A 125 3.30 -23.38 -6.25
N THR A 126 2.06 -22.88 -6.31
CA THR A 126 0.84 -23.68 -6.14
C THR A 126 -0.29 -23.17 -7.05
N PRO A 127 -1.13 -24.04 -7.61
CA PRO A 127 -2.33 -23.61 -8.32
C PRO A 127 -3.21 -22.77 -7.38
N LEU A 128 -3.46 -21.51 -7.75
CA LEU A 128 -4.34 -20.63 -6.99
C LEU A 128 -5.80 -20.98 -7.31
N GLU A 129 -6.50 -21.55 -6.33
CA GLU A 129 -7.95 -21.73 -6.40
C GLU A 129 -8.63 -20.37 -6.14
N ILE A 130 -9.15 -19.74 -7.20
CA ILE A 130 -9.83 -18.44 -7.11
C ILE A 130 -11.34 -18.70 -6.92
N PRO A 131 -11.94 -18.32 -5.78
CA PRO A 131 -13.36 -18.52 -5.56
C PRO A 131 -14.18 -17.70 -6.55
N LYS A 132 -15.29 -18.25 -7.06
CA LYS A 132 -16.16 -17.59 -8.05
C LYS A 132 -16.67 -16.22 -7.57
N ASN A 133 -16.79 -16.03 -6.26
CA ASN A 133 -17.18 -14.75 -5.67
C ASN A 133 -16.17 -13.62 -5.90
N PHE A 134 -14.88 -13.95 -6.06
CA PHE A 134 -13.84 -12.98 -6.41
C PHE A 134 -14.16 -12.23 -7.70
N TYR A 135 -14.71 -12.92 -8.70
CA TYR A 135 -15.03 -12.34 -10.01
C TYR A 135 -16.25 -11.40 -9.98
N PHE A 136 -17.25 -11.68 -9.14
CA PHE A 136 -18.47 -10.86 -9.09
C PHE A 136 -18.36 -9.67 -8.15
N PHE A 137 -17.57 -9.75 -7.08
CA PHE A 137 -17.46 -8.69 -6.07
C PHE A 137 -16.12 -7.95 -6.09
N HIS A 138 -15.01 -8.66 -6.05
CA HIS A 138 -13.69 -8.04 -5.90
C HIS A 138 -13.20 -7.42 -7.20
N PHE A 139 -13.40 -8.12 -8.32
CA PHE A 139 -12.95 -7.65 -9.63
C PHE A 139 -13.63 -6.34 -10.10
N PRO A 140 -14.97 -6.18 -10.00
CA PRO A 140 -15.62 -4.91 -10.37
C PRO A 140 -15.21 -3.76 -9.43
N THR A 141 -15.05 -4.03 -8.14
CA THR A 141 -14.61 -3.02 -7.18
C THR A 141 -13.19 -2.53 -7.51
N MET A 142 -12.25 -3.44 -7.81
CA MET A 142 -10.90 -3.08 -8.26
C MET A 142 -10.95 -2.21 -9.52
N LEU A 143 -11.78 -2.55 -10.49
CA LEU A 143 -11.95 -1.73 -11.71
C LEU A 143 -12.49 -0.33 -11.41
N ILE A 144 -13.47 -0.20 -10.51
CA ILE A 144 -14.02 1.10 -10.09
C ILE A 144 -12.94 1.97 -9.43
N ILE A 145 -12.13 1.37 -8.55
CA ILE A 145 -11.04 2.07 -7.87
C ILE A 145 -9.99 2.51 -8.89
N LEU A 146 -9.55 1.62 -9.77
CA LEU A 146 -8.57 1.94 -10.83
C LEU A 146 -9.09 3.01 -11.80
N PHE A 147 -10.36 2.94 -12.19
CA PHE A 147 -10.98 3.92 -13.06
C PHE A 147 -11.08 5.28 -12.36
N SER A 148 -11.48 5.31 -11.08
CA SER A 148 -11.50 6.53 -10.27
C SER A 148 -10.11 7.14 -10.15
N PHE A 149 -9.09 6.31 -9.91
CA PHE A 149 -7.69 6.75 -9.81
C PHE A 149 -7.19 7.32 -11.14
N ARG A 150 -7.51 6.67 -12.26
CA ARG A 150 -7.14 7.15 -13.61
C ARG A 150 -7.84 8.46 -13.97
N THR A 151 -9.12 8.60 -13.63
CA THR A 151 -9.86 9.85 -13.82
C THR A 151 -9.27 10.97 -12.97
N PHE A 152 -8.90 10.71 -11.71
CA PHE A 152 -8.25 11.71 -10.85
C PHE A 152 -6.88 12.16 -11.37
N ILE A 153 -6.05 11.23 -11.84
CA ILE A 153 -4.76 11.56 -12.46
C ILE A 153 -4.96 12.38 -13.74
N SER A 154 -5.93 12.00 -14.58
CA SER A 154 -6.22 12.71 -15.83
C SER A 154 -6.82 14.10 -15.61
N MET A 155 -7.63 14.27 -14.57
CA MET A 155 -8.25 15.55 -14.22
C MET A 155 -7.21 16.53 -13.64
N ASN A 156 -6.14 16.02 -13.04
CA ASN A 156 -5.25 16.82 -12.19
C ASN A 156 -3.81 16.85 -12.68
N ARG A 157 -3.58 17.54 -13.82
CA ARG A 157 -2.24 17.75 -14.40
C ARG A 157 -1.24 18.48 -13.48
N ALA A 158 -1.71 19.09 -12.39
CA ALA A 158 -0.88 19.85 -11.46
C ALA A 158 -0.27 19.01 -10.31
N GLY A 159 -0.57 17.70 -10.22
CA GLY A 159 0.05 16.81 -9.23
C GLY A 159 -0.43 16.96 -7.77
N ILE A 160 -1.49 17.74 -7.52
CA ILE A 160 -2.00 18.08 -6.18
C ILE A 160 -3.31 17.33 -5.86
N PHE A 161 -3.27 16.35 -4.96
CA PHE A 161 -4.48 15.62 -4.57
C PHE A 161 -5.41 16.48 -3.69
N TYR A 162 -6.66 16.67 -4.12
CA TYR A 162 -7.65 17.43 -3.35
C TYR A 162 -8.29 16.55 -2.28
N ARG A 163 -8.63 17.14 -1.11
CA ARG A 163 -9.27 16.44 0.02
C ARG A 163 -10.56 15.69 -0.36
N TRP A 164 -11.29 16.19 -1.36
CA TRP A 164 -12.50 15.55 -1.89
C TRP A 164 -12.20 14.19 -2.53
N GLN A 165 -11.06 14.05 -3.23
CA GLN A 165 -10.67 12.80 -3.88
C GLN A 165 -10.41 11.69 -2.86
N GLY A 166 -9.76 12.05 -1.74
CA GLY A 166 -9.58 11.16 -0.60
C GLY A 166 -10.90 10.77 0.05
N GLY A 167 -11.84 11.72 0.21
CA GLY A 167 -13.19 11.44 0.70
C GLY A 167 -13.94 10.44 -0.18
N TRP A 168 -13.86 10.59 -1.51
CA TRP A 168 -14.48 9.67 -2.47
C TRP A 168 -13.90 8.25 -2.37
N LEU A 169 -12.57 8.11 -2.32
CA LEU A 169 -11.91 6.81 -2.15
C LEU A 169 -12.27 6.16 -0.80
N LEU A 170 -12.31 6.94 0.28
CA LEU A 170 -12.70 6.47 1.59
C LEU A 170 -14.16 6.01 1.60
N SER A 171 -15.07 6.75 0.96
CA SER A 171 -16.47 6.33 0.83
C SER A 171 -16.60 5.01 0.08
N ILE A 172 -15.90 4.83 -1.04
CA ILE A 172 -15.89 3.55 -1.77
C ILE A 172 -15.35 2.43 -0.87
N TYR A 173 -14.28 2.66 -0.12
CA TYR A 173 -13.72 1.67 0.80
C TYR A 173 -14.69 1.29 1.92
N VAL A 174 -15.35 2.28 2.55
CA VAL A 174 -16.34 2.04 3.61
C VAL A 174 -17.55 1.30 3.05
N ILE A 175 -18.05 1.69 1.88
CA ILE A 175 -19.15 0.99 1.20
C ILE A 175 -18.73 -0.45 0.90
N TYR A 176 -17.51 -0.66 0.39
CA TYR A 176 -17.00 -1.99 0.09
C TYR A 176 -16.93 -2.89 1.33
N VAL A 177 -16.34 -2.40 2.43
CA VAL A 177 -16.27 -3.15 3.70
C VAL A 177 -17.67 -3.45 4.25
N PHE A 178 -18.56 -2.44 4.23
CA PHE A 178 -19.93 -2.61 4.69
C PHE A 178 -20.70 -3.61 3.84
N LEU A 179 -20.57 -3.55 2.51
CA LEU A 179 -21.25 -4.45 1.58
C LEU A 179 -20.71 -5.88 1.72
N GLN A 180 -19.41 -6.04 1.93
CA GLN A 180 -18.79 -7.34 2.20
C GLN A 180 -19.30 -7.96 3.51
N TYR A 181 -19.44 -7.15 4.56
CA TYR A 181 -19.96 -7.60 5.85
C TYR A 181 -21.48 -7.87 5.81
N ALA A 182 -22.26 -6.96 5.20
CA ALA A 182 -23.72 -7.03 5.12
C ALA A 182 -24.21 -8.16 4.21
N LEU A 183 -23.49 -8.45 3.13
CA LEU A 183 -23.79 -9.59 2.27
C LEU A 183 -23.27 -10.92 2.83
N ASN A 184 -22.59 -10.89 4.00
CA ASN A 184 -22.04 -12.04 4.70
C ASN A 184 -21.31 -13.02 3.77
N ILE A 185 -20.59 -12.49 2.80
CA ILE A 185 -19.81 -13.32 1.88
C ILE A 185 -18.45 -13.58 2.54
N GLY A 186 -18.48 -14.39 3.60
CA GLY A 186 -17.29 -14.70 4.40
C GLY A 186 -17.51 -15.34 5.76
N ALA A 187 -18.75 -15.63 6.19
CA ALA A 187 -19.00 -16.56 7.30
C ALA A 187 -19.75 -17.80 6.80
N ALA A 188 -19.14 -18.57 5.91
CA ALA A 188 -19.32 -20.03 5.77
C ALA A 188 -18.57 -20.53 4.53
N HIS A 189 -17.69 -21.50 4.78
CA HIS A 189 -16.87 -22.30 3.85
C HIS A 189 -15.52 -21.75 3.44
#